data_AF-A0A2K5CNM9-F1
#
_entry.id   AF-A0A2K5CNM9-F1
#
_cell.length_a   1.000
_cell.length_b   1.000
_cell.length_c   1.000
_cell.angle_alpha   90.00
_cell.angle_beta   90.00
_cell.angle_gamma   90.00
#
_symmetry.space_group_name_H-M   'P 1'
#
loop_
_entity.id
_entity.type
_entity.pdbx_description
1 polymer ?
#
loop_
_entity_poly.entity_id
_entity_poly.type
_entity_poly.pdbx_seq_one_letter_code
_entity_poly.pdbx_strand_id
1 'polypeptide(L)'
;MSDFDSNPFADPDLNNPFKDPSVTQVTRNVPPGLDEYNPFSDSRTPPPGSVKMPNVPNTQPAIMKPTEEHPAYTQIAKEHALAQAELLKRQEELERKAAELDRREREMQNLSQHGRKNNWPPLPSNFPVGPCFYQDFSVDIPVEFQKTVKLMYYLWMFHAVTLFLNIFGCLAWFCVDSTRAVDFGLSILWFLLFTPCSFVCWYRPLYGAFRSDSSFRFFVFFFVYICQFAVHVLQAAGFQNWGNCGWISSLTGLNKSIPVGIMMIIIAALFTASAVISLVMFKKVHGLYRTTGASFEKAQQEFATGVMSNKTVQTAAANAASTAATSAAQNAFKGNQI
;
A
#
# COMPACT_ATOMS: atom_id res chain seq x y z
N MET A 1 -0.41 43.11 -24.96
CA MET A 1 0.90 42.79 -24.37
C MET A 1 0.89 41.31 -24.07
N SER A 2 1.76 40.61 -24.76
CA SER A 2 2.09 39.18 -24.70
C SER A 2 2.81 38.81 -23.40
N ASP A 3 3.07 37.51 -23.25
CA ASP A 3 3.82 36.80 -22.20
C ASP A 3 2.92 36.32 -21.04
N PHE A 4 2.79 35.03 -20.72
CA PHE A 4 3.76 33.94 -20.79
C PHE A 4 3.11 32.61 -21.20
N ASP A 5 3.63 32.05 -22.29
CA ASP A 5 3.58 30.63 -22.60
C ASP A 5 4.65 29.92 -21.75
N SER A 6 4.25 29.28 -20.65
CA SER A 6 5.17 28.57 -19.76
C SER A 6 5.29 27.12 -20.22
N ASN A 7 6.21 26.87 -21.14
CA ASN A 7 6.61 25.53 -21.54
C ASN A 7 7.30 24.82 -20.36
N PRO A 8 6.74 23.74 -19.78
CA PRO A 8 7.31 23.03 -18.63
C PRO A 8 8.60 22.24 -18.96
N PHE A 9 9.05 22.27 -20.23
CA PHE A 9 10.32 21.69 -20.67
C PHE A 9 11.41 22.74 -20.92
N ALA A 10 11.15 24.03 -20.65
CA ALA A 10 12.07 25.11 -20.98
C ALA A 10 13.21 25.32 -19.96
N ASP A 11 13.18 24.63 -18.81
CA ASP A 11 14.19 24.81 -17.77
C ASP A 11 15.05 23.54 -17.60
N PRO A 12 16.17 23.40 -18.32
CA PRO A 12 17.05 22.24 -18.25
C PRO A 12 17.85 22.15 -16.93
N ASP A 13 17.80 23.17 -16.07
CA ASP A 13 18.63 23.25 -14.87
C ASP A 13 17.96 22.78 -13.57
N LEU A 14 16.64 22.54 -13.56
CA LEU A 14 15.91 22.17 -12.34
C LEU A 14 15.91 20.67 -12.00
N ASN A 15 16.30 19.79 -12.94
CA ASN A 15 16.17 18.34 -12.78
C ASN A 15 17.43 17.56 -13.17
N ASN A 16 18.62 18.12 -12.96
CA ASN A 16 19.87 17.43 -13.27
C ASN A 16 20.45 16.71 -12.03
N PRO A 17 20.18 15.40 -11.83
CA PRO A 17 20.59 14.65 -10.63
C PRO A 17 22.11 14.53 -10.46
N PHE A 18 22.89 14.92 -11.47
CA PHE A 18 24.35 14.91 -11.47
C PHE A 18 24.99 16.16 -10.84
N LYS A 19 24.20 17.18 -10.49
CA LYS A 19 24.68 18.40 -9.80
C LYS A 19 24.58 18.33 -8.28
N ASP A 20 24.17 17.20 -7.71
CA ASP A 20 24.11 17.00 -6.26
C ASP A 20 25.53 17.09 -5.64
N PRO A 21 25.73 17.86 -4.54
CA PRO A 21 27.02 17.96 -3.86
C PRO A 21 27.58 16.61 -3.37
N SER A 22 26.74 15.60 -3.16
CA SER A 22 27.15 14.24 -2.82
C SER A 22 27.70 13.45 -4.03
N VAL A 23 27.18 13.71 -5.23
CA VAL A 23 27.60 13.06 -6.49
C VAL A 23 28.93 13.64 -6.99
N THR A 24 29.12 14.95 -6.84
CA THR A 24 30.35 15.67 -7.24
C THR A 24 31.55 15.39 -6.34
N GLN A 25 31.35 14.96 -5.09
CA GLN A 25 32.44 14.50 -4.21
C GLN A 25 33.01 13.15 -4.63
N VAL A 26 32.19 12.25 -5.19
CA VAL A 26 32.63 10.93 -5.65
C VAL A 26 33.41 11.02 -6.96
N THR A 27 33.05 11.95 -7.85
CA THR A 27 33.76 12.16 -9.14
C THR A 27 35.11 12.85 -8.99
N ARG A 28 35.38 13.54 -7.88
CA ARG A 28 36.61 14.31 -7.68
C ARG A 28 37.81 13.50 -7.18
N ASN A 29 37.57 12.29 -6.66
CA ASN A 29 38.60 11.45 -6.03
C ASN A 29 38.94 10.19 -6.85
N VAL A 30 38.97 10.31 -8.19
CA VAL A 30 39.45 9.23 -9.06
C VAL A 30 41.00 9.15 -8.97
N PRO A 31 41.59 8.00 -8.63
CA PRO A 31 43.03 7.80 -8.70
C PRO A 31 43.54 7.96 -10.14
N PRO A 32 44.70 8.61 -10.38
CA PRO A 32 45.22 8.81 -11.73
C PRO A 32 45.52 7.47 -12.41
N GLY A 33 44.83 7.17 -13.52
CA GLY A 33 45.08 5.97 -14.33
C GLY A 33 43.85 5.21 -14.86
N LEU A 34 42.62 5.68 -14.62
CA LEU A 34 41.38 5.00 -15.07
C LEU A 34 40.61 5.70 -16.19
N ASP A 35 41.07 6.86 -16.68
CA ASP A 35 40.36 7.63 -17.72
C ASP A 35 40.56 7.10 -19.15
N GLU A 36 41.41 6.09 -19.36
CA GLU A 36 41.90 5.72 -20.70
C GLU A 36 41.29 4.41 -21.28
N TYR A 37 40.15 3.92 -20.76
CA TYR A 37 39.48 2.76 -21.36
C TYR A 37 38.10 3.11 -21.93
N ASN A 38 38.07 3.53 -23.20
CA ASN A 38 36.85 3.64 -23.99
C ASN A 38 36.86 2.62 -25.14
N PRO A 39 36.14 1.48 -25.02
CA PRO A 39 36.19 0.38 -25.98
C PRO A 39 35.44 0.63 -27.31
N PHE A 40 35.08 1.88 -27.62
CA PHE A 40 34.35 2.25 -28.85
C PHE A 40 34.98 3.39 -29.67
N SER A 41 36.16 3.91 -29.30
CA SER A 41 36.83 4.93 -30.10
C SER A 41 37.82 4.32 -31.08
N ASP A 42 37.35 4.05 -32.30
CA ASP A 42 38.20 3.63 -33.43
C ASP A 42 38.42 4.80 -34.40
N SER A 43 39.70 5.03 -34.74
CA SER A 43 40.27 5.74 -35.90
C SER A 43 40.62 7.26 -35.89
N ARG A 44 41.94 7.48 -36.07
CA ARG A 44 42.68 8.45 -36.94
C ARG A 44 43.03 9.87 -36.45
N THR A 45 44.34 10.04 -36.16
CA THR A 45 45.37 10.95 -36.75
C THR A 45 46.27 11.63 -35.70
N PRO A 46 47.61 11.52 -35.79
CA PRO A 46 48.53 12.33 -34.98
C PRO A 46 48.88 13.67 -35.68
N PRO A 47 49.11 14.77 -34.93
CA PRO A 47 49.48 16.08 -35.48
C PRO A 47 50.99 16.19 -35.86
N PRO A 48 51.37 17.17 -36.70
CA PRO A 48 52.74 17.29 -37.24
C PRO A 48 53.66 18.09 -36.30
N GLY A 49 54.94 17.68 -36.16
CA GLY A 49 55.92 18.49 -35.43
C GLY A 49 57.34 17.93 -35.31
N SER A 50 58.23 18.46 -36.15
CA SER A 50 59.71 18.52 -36.01
C SER A 50 60.52 17.22 -35.91
N VAL A 51 61.01 16.76 -37.07
CA VAL A 51 62.13 15.82 -37.23
C VAL A 51 63.46 16.59 -37.03
N LYS A 52 64.32 16.12 -36.12
CA LYS A 52 65.76 16.42 -36.12
C LYS A 52 66.52 15.14 -36.48
N MET A 53 67.18 15.13 -37.64
CA MET A 53 68.14 14.10 -38.02
C MET A 53 69.50 14.34 -37.34
N PRO A 54 70.23 13.26 -37.00
CA PRO A 54 71.68 13.30 -37.08
C PRO A 54 72.22 12.26 -38.07
N ASN A 55 72.85 12.80 -39.11
CA ASN A 55 74.08 12.40 -39.80
C ASN A 55 74.59 10.94 -39.60
N VAL A 56 74.67 10.20 -40.72
CA VAL A 56 75.49 8.99 -40.87
C VAL A 56 76.93 9.42 -41.23
N PRO A 57 77.98 8.67 -40.86
CA PRO A 57 78.49 7.68 -41.83
C PRO A 57 79.10 6.42 -41.18
N ASN A 58 78.94 5.27 -41.85
CA ASN A 58 80.05 4.46 -42.40
C ASN A 58 79.71 2.95 -42.48
N THR A 59 80.26 2.33 -43.51
CA THR A 59 80.02 0.98 -44.06
C THR A 59 80.55 -0.20 -43.22
N GLN A 60 79.83 -1.34 -43.22
CA GLN A 60 80.34 -2.72 -43.43
C GLN A 60 79.19 -3.76 -43.46
N PRO A 61 79.32 -4.91 -44.15
CA PRO A 61 78.18 -5.79 -44.47
C PRO A 61 78.00 -7.03 -43.56
N ALA A 62 76.75 -7.50 -43.52
CA ALA A 62 76.26 -8.87 -43.28
C ALA A 62 76.33 -9.51 -41.87
N ILE A 63 75.17 -9.95 -41.37
CA ILE A 63 74.83 -11.36 -41.00
C ILE A 63 73.37 -11.42 -40.51
N MET A 64 72.57 -12.29 -41.13
CA MET A 64 71.19 -12.60 -40.73
C MET A 64 71.17 -13.54 -39.52
N LYS A 65 70.29 -13.28 -38.55
CA LYS A 65 69.76 -14.31 -37.63
C LYS A 65 68.24 -14.32 -37.75
N PRO A 66 67.59 -15.48 -38.00
CA PRO A 66 66.14 -15.59 -37.97
C PRO A 66 65.64 -15.50 -36.52
N THR A 67 64.70 -14.59 -36.25
CA THR A 67 63.87 -14.64 -35.03
C THR A 67 62.55 -15.31 -35.41
N GLU A 68 62.24 -16.41 -34.74
CA GLU A 68 60.97 -17.13 -34.78
C GLU A 68 59.81 -16.22 -34.36
N GLU A 69 58.75 -16.13 -35.19
CA GLU A 69 57.49 -15.48 -34.85
C GLU A 69 56.53 -16.49 -34.17
N HIS A 70 56.02 -16.14 -32.99
CA HIS A 70 54.88 -16.82 -32.35
C HIS A 70 53.55 -16.25 -32.87
N PRO A 71 52.50 -17.06 -33.11
CA PRO A 71 51.26 -16.57 -33.70
C PRO A 71 50.35 -15.91 -32.65
N ALA A 72 50.13 -14.59 -32.79
CA ALA A 72 49.30 -13.76 -31.90
C ALA A 72 47.80 -14.13 -31.87
N TYR A 73 47.31 -14.93 -32.83
CA TYR A 73 45.88 -15.26 -32.97
C TYR A 73 45.38 -16.24 -31.88
N THR A 74 46.24 -17.13 -31.38
CA THR A 74 45.88 -18.14 -30.36
C THR A 74 45.76 -17.54 -28.97
N GLN A 75 46.40 -16.39 -28.71
CA GLN A 75 46.32 -15.68 -27.43
C GLN A 75 44.97 -14.98 -27.25
N ILE A 76 44.48 -14.29 -28.30
CA ILE A 76 43.21 -13.53 -28.27
C ILE A 76 42.01 -14.48 -28.06
N ALA A 77 41.98 -15.64 -28.73
CA ALA A 77 40.91 -16.63 -28.55
C ALA A 77 40.88 -17.24 -27.13
N LYS A 78 42.06 -17.43 -26.52
CA LYS A 78 42.18 -17.90 -25.14
C LYS A 78 41.71 -16.84 -24.15
N GLU A 79 42.00 -15.57 -24.43
CA GLU A 79 41.61 -14.43 -23.61
C GLU A 79 40.09 -14.21 -23.65
N HIS A 80 39.45 -14.33 -24.81
CA HIS A 80 37.99 -14.30 -24.94
C HIS A 80 37.30 -15.49 -24.26
N ALA A 81 37.88 -16.69 -24.33
CA ALA A 81 37.35 -17.86 -23.63
C ALA A 81 37.46 -17.71 -22.09
N LEU A 82 38.54 -17.11 -21.60
CA LEU A 82 38.71 -16.77 -20.19
C LEU A 82 37.73 -15.68 -19.74
N ALA A 83 37.50 -14.66 -20.56
CA ALA A 83 36.51 -13.61 -20.29
C ALA A 83 35.07 -14.16 -20.25
N GLN A 84 34.71 -15.08 -21.16
CA GLN A 84 33.40 -15.76 -21.11
C GLN A 84 33.25 -16.63 -19.86
N ALA A 85 34.31 -17.32 -19.45
CA ALA A 85 34.31 -18.10 -18.21
C ALA A 85 34.19 -17.21 -16.97
N GLU A 86 34.82 -16.02 -16.96
CA GLU A 86 34.69 -15.05 -15.88
C GLU A 86 33.27 -14.46 -15.80
N LEU A 87 32.63 -14.16 -16.94
CA LEU A 87 31.25 -13.69 -17.00
C LEU A 87 30.26 -14.73 -16.49
N LEU A 88 30.41 -16.00 -16.88
CA LEU A 88 29.57 -17.09 -16.37
C LEU A 88 29.73 -17.27 -14.86
N LYS A 89 30.95 -17.14 -14.34
CA LYS A 89 31.22 -17.20 -12.90
C LYS A 89 30.58 -16.03 -12.14
N ARG A 90 30.59 -14.82 -12.72
CA ARG A 90 29.87 -13.67 -12.15
C ARG A 90 28.35 -13.84 -12.20
N GLN A 91 27.81 -14.44 -13.26
CA GLN A 91 26.38 -14.73 -13.39
C GLN A 91 25.91 -15.68 -12.27
N GLU A 92 26.67 -16.76 -12.02
CA GLU A 92 26.39 -17.70 -10.94
C GLU A 92 26.49 -17.04 -9.55
N GLU A 93 27.46 -16.14 -9.35
CA GLU A 93 27.60 -15.39 -8.11
C GLU A 93 26.44 -14.38 -7.90
N LEU A 94 25.97 -13.74 -8.97
CA LEU A 94 24.82 -12.83 -8.95
C LEU A 94 23.52 -13.59 -8.64
N GLU A 95 23.30 -14.75 -9.25
CA GLU A 95 22.14 -15.60 -8.98
C GLU A 95 22.14 -16.09 -7.54
N ARG A 96 23.32 -16.45 -7.00
CA ARG A 96 23.46 -16.82 -5.59
C ARG A 96 23.13 -15.66 -4.65
N LYS A 97 23.60 -14.45 -4.97
CA LYS A 97 23.27 -13.24 -4.19
C LYS A 97 21.79 -12.86 -4.30
N ALA A 98 21.17 -13.03 -5.46
CA ALA A 98 19.74 -12.78 -5.67
C ALA A 98 18.88 -13.75 -4.85
N ALA A 99 19.24 -15.04 -4.81
CA ALA A 99 18.54 -16.04 -4.00
C ALA A 99 18.70 -15.79 -2.48
N GLU A 100 19.88 -15.34 -2.04
CA GLU A 100 20.12 -14.95 -0.64
C GLU A 100 19.30 -13.70 -0.26
N LEU A 101 19.21 -12.71 -1.16
CA LEU A 101 18.39 -11.52 -1.01
C LEU A 101 16.91 -11.85 -0.91
N ASP A 102 16.38 -12.69 -1.81
CA ASP A 102 14.99 -13.16 -1.79
C ASP A 102 14.69 -13.98 -0.51
N ARG A 103 15.64 -14.79 -0.03
CA ARG A 103 15.49 -15.46 1.28
C ARG A 103 15.42 -14.45 2.43
N ARG A 104 16.32 -13.47 2.46
CA ARG A 104 16.30 -12.39 3.47
C ARG A 104 15.05 -11.53 3.37
N GLU A 105 14.55 -11.25 2.17
CA GLU A 105 13.34 -10.48 1.94
C GLU A 105 12.13 -11.25 2.44
N ARG A 106 12.04 -12.55 2.16
CA ARG A 106 11.01 -13.43 2.74
C ARG A 106 11.11 -13.56 4.25
N GLU A 107 12.32 -13.63 4.81
CA GLU A 107 12.55 -13.64 6.25
C GLU A 107 12.11 -12.31 6.88
N MET A 108 12.49 -11.15 6.31
CA MET A 108 12.02 -9.83 6.74
C MET A 108 10.50 -9.67 6.58
N GLN A 109 9.93 -10.18 5.50
CA GLN A 109 8.49 -10.14 5.25
C GLN A 109 7.73 -11.03 6.24
N ASN A 110 8.25 -12.23 6.55
CA ASN A 110 7.71 -13.11 7.58
C ASN A 110 7.84 -12.50 8.98
N LEU A 111 8.97 -11.86 9.31
CA LEU A 111 9.18 -11.15 10.59
C LEU A 111 8.25 -9.93 10.72
N SER A 112 8.03 -9.19 9.64
CA SER A 112 7.05 -8.10 9.57
C SER A 112 5.60 -8.59 9.74
N GLN A 113 5.28 -9.79 9.21
CA GLN A 113 3.96 -10.41 9.38
C GLN A 113 3.74 -11.08 10.74
N HIS A 114 4.78 -11.70 11.34
CA HIS A 114 4.66 -12.54 12.55
C HIS A 114 5.20 -11.89 13.84
N GLY A 115 5.79 -10.69 13.78
CA GLY A 115 6.55 -10.07 14.88
C GLY A 115 5.90 -8.87 15.58
N ARG A 116 4.60 -8.62 15.41
CA ARG A 116 3.92 -7.46 16.03
C ARG A 116 2.91 -7.91 17.10
N LYS A 117 3.30 -7.75 18.36
CA LYS A 117 2.44 -8.07 19.53
C LYS A 117 1.16 -7.23 19.46
N ASN A 118 0.00 -7.88 19.57
CA ASN A 118 -1.29 -7.18 19.60
C ASN A 118 -1.31 -6.13 20.72
N ASN A 119 -1.71 -4.90 20.39
CA ASN A 119 -1.69 -3.74 21.27
C ASN A 119 -3.09 -3.13 21.49
N TRP A 120 -4.12 -3.67 20.83
CA TRP A 120 -5.46 -3.08 20.79
C TRP A 120 -6.57 -4.14 21.04
N PRO A 121 -7.59 -3.85 21.87
CA PRO A 121 -7.71 -2.69 22.74
C PRO A 121 -6.74 -2.77 23.95
N PRO A 122 -6.19 -1.63 24.43
CA PRO A 122 -5.34 -1.57 25.62
C PRO A 122 -6.23 -1.70 26.85
N LEU A 123 -6.76 -2.89 27.05
CA LEU A 123 -7.55 -3.21 28.23
C LEU A 123 -6.59 -3.68 29.33
N PRO A 124 -6.83 -3.28 30.59
CA PRO A 124 -6.09 -3.83 31.72
C PRO A 124 -6.23 -5.37 31.72
N SER A 125 -5.22 -6.07 32.22
CA SER A 125 -5.11 -7.54 32.23
C SER A 125 -6.30 -8.30 32.84
N ASN A 126 -7.22 -7.58 33.50
CA ASN A 126 -8.38 -8.10 34.21
C ASN A 126 -9.66 -8.10 33.36
N PHE A 127 -9.62 -7.60 32.12
CA PHE A 127 -10.77 -7.63 31.21
C PHE A 127 -10.74 -8.90 30.33
N PRO A 128 -11.87 -9.61 30.14
CA PRO A 128 -11.90 -10.90 29.41
C PRO A 128 -11.58 -10.79 27.91
N VAL A 129 -11.44 -9.58 27.37
CA VAL A 129 -11.07 -9.32 25.98
C VAL A 129 -9.62 -8.83 25.97
N GLY A 130 -8.67 -9.74 25.71
CA GLY A 130 -7.25 -9.37 25.58
C GLY A 130 -6.97 -8.53 24.32
N PRO A 131 -5.75 -7.97 24.17
CA PRO A 131 -5.34 -7.31 22.95
C PRO A 131 -5.44 -8.26 21.76
N CYS A 132 -6.42 -8.04 20.89
CA CYS A 132 -6.68 -8.90 19.73
C CYS A 132 -5.98 -8.42 18.46
N PHE A 133 -5.47 -7.18 18.42
CA PHE A 133 -4.92 -6.62 17.19
C PHE A 133 -3.73 -5.69 17.41
N TYR A 134 -2.75 -5.74 16.51
CA TYR A 134 -1.70 -4.72 16.43
C TYR A 134 -2.18 -3.56 15.56
N GLN A 135 -2.29 -2.37 16.15
CA GLN A 135 -2.62 -1.13 15.44
C GLN A 135 -1.56 -0.09 15.76
N ASP A 136 -0.83 0.35 14.73
CA ASP A 136 0.15 1.43 14.85
C ASP A 136 0.02 2.39 13.67
N PHE A 137 -0.62 3.54 13.92
CA PHE A 137 -0.85 4.56 12.91
C PHE A 137 0.45 5.19 12.39
N SER A 138 1.54 5.17 13.18
CA SER A 138 2.79 5.85 12.82
C SER A 138 3.63 5.05 11.84
N VAL A 139 3.55 3.71 11.91
CA VAL A 139 4.34 2.82 11.06
C VAL A 139 3.52 2.26 9.90
N ASP A 140 2.21 2.09 10.04
CA ASP A 140 1.37 1.45 9.00
C ASP A 140 0.75 2.45 8.00
N ILE A 141 0.65 3.73 8.32
CA ILE A 141 -0.07 4.72 7.49
C ILE A 141 0.89 5.86 7.09
N PRO A 142 0.96 6.24 5.80
CA PRO A 142 1.73 7.41 5.35
C PRO A 142 1.35 8.69 6.10
N VAL A 143 2.33 9.54 6.41
CA VAL A 143 2.22 10.69 7.33
C VAL A 143 1.09 11.66 6.91
N GLU A 144 0.84 11.76 5.61
CA GLU A 144 -0.18 12.57 4.98
C GLU A 144 -1.60 12.15 5.39
N PHE A 145 -1.82 10.84 5.57
CA PHE A 145 -3.14 10.25 5.83
C PHE A 145 -3.38 9.94 7.32
N GLN A 146 -2.33 9.91 8.14
CA GLN A 146 -2.41 9.55 9.56
C GLN A 146 -3.47 10.34 10.33
N LYS A 147 -3.56 11.66 10.12
CA LYS A 147 -4.54 12.52 10.81
C LYS A 147 -5.98 12.10 10.48
N THR A 148 -6.26 11.80 9.22
CA THR A 148 -7.60 11.40 8.76
C THR A 148 -7.99 10.05 9.35
N VAL A 149 -7.07 9.06 9.31
CA VAL A 149 -7.33 7.71 9.83
C VAL A 149 -7.50 7.71 11.35
N LYS A 150 -6.68 8.49 12.08
CA LYS A 150 -6.85 8.69 13.53
C LYS A 150 -8.18 9.35 13.87
N LEU A 151 -8.60 10.37 13.12
CA LEU A 151 -9.88 11.03 13.37
C LEU A 151 -11.07 10.10 13.08
N MET A 152 -10.98 9.25 12.05
CA MET A 152 -11.97 8.20 11.79
C MET A 152 -12.03 7.15 12.91
N TYR A 153 -10.89 6.79 13.47
CA TYR A 153 -10.81 5.92 14.63
C TYR A 153 -11.51 6.54 15.87
N TYR A 154 -11.23 7.81 16.16
CA TYR A 154 -11.91 8.52 17.27
C TYR A 154 -13.41 8.70 17.02
N LEU A 155 -13.83 8.88 15.77
CA LEU A 155 -15.26 8.90 15.41
C LEU A 155 -15.93 7.56 15.71
N TRP A 156 -15.28 6.42 15.40
CA TRP A 156 -15.78 5.10 15.77
C TRP A 156 -15.90 4.95 17.30
N MET A 157 -14.87 5.36 18.06
CA MET A 157 -14.94 5.36 19.52
C MET A 157 -16.07 6.25 20.05
N PHE A 158 -16.20 7.45 19.52
CA PHE A 158 -17.24 8.41 19.91
C PHE A 158 -18.63 7.82 19.67
N HIS A 159 -18.83 7.13 18.54
CA HIS A 159 -20.06 6.43 18.25
C HIS A 159 -20.34 5.29 19.26
N ALA A 160 -19.34 4.48 19.60
CA ALA A 160 -19.48 3.41 20.59
C ALA A 160 -19.81 3.96 21.99
N VAL A 161 -19.15 5.04 22.42
CA VAL A 161 -19.47 5.74 23.67
C VAL A 161 -20.88 6.31 23.65
N THR A 162 -21.32 6.87 22.52
CA THR A 162 -22.69 7.40 22.38
C THR A 162 -23.73 6.28 22.48
N LEU A 163 -23.50 5.13 21.85
CA LEU A 163 -24.36 3.94 22.00
C LEU A 163 -24.39 3.42 23.45
N PHE A 164 -23.26 3.47 24.15
CA PHE A 164 -23.21 3.11 25.57
C PHE A 164 -24.03 4.07 26.44
N LEU A 165 -23.88 5.38 26.23
CA LEU A 165 -24.69 6.40 26.92
C LEU A 165 -26.18 6.27 26.58
N ASN A 166 -26.50 5.87 25.35
CA ASN A 166 -27.87 5.62 24.91
C ASN A 166 -28.55 4.51 25.71
N ILE A 167 -27.81 3.50 26.20
CA ILE A 167 -28.37 2.47 27.11
C ILE A 167 -28.91 3.13 28.38
N PHE A 168 -28.17 4.07 28.98
CA PHE A 168 -28.63 4.78 30.17
C PHE A 168 -29.80 5.71 29.89
N GLY A 169 -29.81 6.38 28.73
CA GLY A 169 -30.96 7.18 28.29
C GLY A 169 -32.23 6.34 28.15
N CYS A 170 -32.14 5.19 27.47
CA CYS A 170 -33.26 4.27 27.29
C CYS A 170 -33.67 3.60 28.62
N LEU A 171 -32.72 3.31 29.51
CA LEU A 171 -33.01 2.81 30.86
C LEU A 171 -33.79 3.84 31.68
N ALA A 172 -33.33 5.08 31.70
CA ALA A 172 -34.02 6.18 32.40
C ALA A 172 -35.43 6.39 31.83
N TRP A 173 -35.60 6.27 30.50
CA TRP A 173 -36.89 6.35 29.84
C TRP A 173 -37.82 5.20 30.23
N PHE A 174 -37.30 3.97 30.29
CA PHE A 174 -38.03 2.80 30.75
C PHE A 174 -38.46 2.91 32.22
N CYS A 175 -37.64 3.51 33.10
CA CYS A 175 -38.00 3.74 34.50
C CYS A 175 -39.18 4.72 34.68
N VAL A 176 -39.39 5.63 33.73
CA VAL A 176 -40.52 6.58 33.73
C VAL A 176 -41.76 5.99 33.06
N ASP A 177 -41.56 5.21 32.00
CA ASP A 177 -42.63 4.59 31.21
C ASP A 177 -42.28 3.13 30.90
N SER A 178 -42.94 2.20 31.60
CA SER A 178 -42.71 0.75 31.46
C SER A 178 -43.03 0.22 30.06
N THR A 179 -43.82 0.95 29.25
CA THR A 179 -44.09 0.56 27.85
C THR A 179 -42.84 0.64 26.97
N ARG A 180 -41.80 1.34 27.44
CA ARG A 180 -40.54 1.59 26.72
C ARG A 180 -39.46 0.53 26.97
N ALA A 181 -39.84 -0.63 27.53
CA ALA A 181 -38.93 -1.76 27.72
C ALA A 181 -38.26 -2.21 26.42
N VAL A 182 -39.00 -2.14 25.30
CA VAL A 182 -38.48 -2.48 23.96
C VAL A 182 -37.34 -1.55 23.56
N ASP A 183 -37.45 -0.25 23.82
CA ASP A 183 -36.38 0.71 23.53
C ASP A 183 -35.12 0.41 24.34
N PHE A 184 -35.27 0.05 25.62
CA PHE A 184 -34.14 -0.36 26.46
C PHE A 184 -33.48 -1.65 25.96
N GLY A 185 -34.24 -2.71 25.67
CA GLY A 185 -33.69 -3.95 25.12
C GLY A 185 -32.97 -3.76 23.79
N LEU A 186 -33.57 -2.99 22.88
CA LEU A 186 -32.96 -2.65 21.60
C LEU A 186 -31.69 -1.80 21.74
N SER A 187 -31.63 -0.88 22.71
CA SER A 187 -30.42 -0.08 22.96
C SER A 187 -29.19 -0.94 23.29
N ILE A 188 -29.39 -2.00 24.09
CA ILE A 188 -28.35 -2.98 24.43
C ILE A 188 -27.97 -3.80 23.21
N LEU A 189 -28.96 -4.31 22.47
CA LEU A 189 -28.75 -5.06 21.23
C LEU A 189 -27.93 -4.24 20.22
N TRP A 190 -28.30 -2.98 20.00
CA TRP A 190 -27.59 -2.08 19.09
C TRP A 190 -26.18 -1.77 19.55
N PHE A 191 -25.95 -1.56 20.83
CA PHE A 191 -24.60 -1.39 21.35
C PHE A 191 -23.73 -2.64 21.08
N LEU A 192 -24.24 -3.84 21.36
CA LEU A 192 -23.51 -5.09 21.16
C LEU A 192 -23.32 -5.47 19.69
N LEU A 193 -24.28 -5.13 18.82
CA LEU A 193 -24.23 -5.45 17.40
C LEU A 193 -23.44 -4.40 16.62
N PHE A 194 -23.80 -3.12 16.74
CA PHE A 194 -23.22 -2.05 15.93
C PHE A 194 -21.78 -1.73 16.32
N THR A 195 -21.37 -1.87 17.58
CA THR A 195 -19.97 -1.60 17.97
C THR A 195 -18.96 -2.51 17.25
N PRO A 196 -19.05 -3.85 17.31
CA PRO A 196 -18.15 -4.74 16.58
C PRO A 196 -18.40 -4.74 15.07
N CYS A 197 -19.67 -4.66 14.64
CA CYS A 197 -20.01 -4.63 13.21
C CYS A 197 -19.41 -3.39 12.54
N SER A 198 -19.58 -2.20 13.12
CA SER A 198 -19.02 -0.96 12.59
C SER A 198 -17.49 -0.98 12.52
N PHE A 199 -16.83 -1.58 13.52
CA PHE A 199 -15.38 -1.74 13.52
C PHE A 199 -14.90 -2.63 12.35
N VAL A 200 -15.55 -3.77 12.14
CA VAL A 200 -15.17 -4.75 11.11
C VAL A 200 -15.58 -4.30 9.71
N CYS A 201 -16.77 -3.71 9.56
CA CYS A 201 -17.39 -3.48 8.27
C CYS A 201 -16.96 -2.16 7.62
N TRP A 202 -16.57 -1.13 8.39
CA TRP A 202 -16.11 0.12 7.78
C TRP A 202 -14.74 0.60 8.27
N TYR A 203 -14.44 0.53 9.58
CA TYR A 203 -13.16 1.03 10.07
C TYR A 203 -11.98 0.17 9.60
N ARG A 204 -12.13 -1.17 9.65
CA ARG A 204 -11.13 -2.13 9.17
C ARG A 204 -10.84 -1.96 7.66
N PRO A 205 -11.85 -1.93 6.77
CA PRO A 205 -11.64 -1.63 5.35
C PRO A 205 -10.94 -0.29 5.14
N LEU A 206 -11.33 0.76 5.87
CA LEU A 206 -10.70 2.08 5.79
C LEU A 206 -9.21 2.03 6.17
N TYR A 207 -8.88 1.43 7.33
CA TYR A 207 -7.50 1.29 7.78
C TYR A 207 -6.67 0.49 6.78
N GLY A 208 -7.25 -0.61 6.28
CA GLY A 208 -6.63 -1.43 5.26
C GLY A 208 -6.44 -0.70 3.93
N ALA A 209 -7.35 0.19 3.55
CA ALA A 209 -7.29 0.97 2.32
C ALA A 209 -6.12 1.97 2.36
N PHE A 210 -5.98 2.72 3.46
CA PHE A 210 -4.89 3.67 3.62
C PHE A 210 -3.52 3.03 3.89
N ARG A 211 -3.49 1.83 4.48
CA ARG A 211 -2.24 1.08 4.70
C ARG A 211 -1.64 0.53 3.41
N SER A 212 -2.47 -0.02 2.53
CA SER A 212 -2.01 -0.71 1.33
C SER A 212 -2.32 0.04 0.03
N ASP A 213 -2.77 1.30 0.13
CA ASP A 213 -3.29 2.11 -0.99
C ASP A 213 -4.23 1.33 -1.93
N SER A 214 -5.09 0.49 -1.36
CA SER A 214 -5.93 -0.42 -2.15
C SER A 214 -7.26 0.24 -2.52
N SER A 215 -7.46 0.43 -3.82
CA SER A 215 -8.65 1.01 -4.42
C SER A 215 -9.89 0.14 -4.16
N PHE A 216 -9.75 -1.19 -4.15
CA PHE A 216 -10.85 -2.10 -3.82
C PHE A 216 -11.35 -1.93 -2.38
N ARG A 217 -10.43 -1.79 -1.41
CA ARG A 217 -10.78 -1.55 -0.01
C ARG A 217 -11.46 -0.20 0.20
N PHE A 218 -11.04 0.83 -0.55
CA PHE A 218 -11.74 2.12 -0.58
C PHE A 218 -13.18 1.97 -1.07
N PHE A 219 -13.43 1.19 -2.14
CA PHE A 219 -14.78 0.96 -2.65
C PHE A 219 -15.70 0.29 -1.63
N VAL A 220 -15.23 -0.80 -0.99
CA VAL A 220 -15.97 -1.49 0.09
C VAL A 220 -16.24 -0.54 1.25
N PHE A 221 -15.26 0.26 1.64
CA PHE A 221 -15.44 1.28 2.67
C PHE A 221 -16.57 2.25 2.31
N PHE A 222 -16.55 2.88 1.13
CA PHE A 222 -17.55 3.87 0.75
C PHE A 222 -18.97 3.28 0.71
N PHE A 223 -19.12 2.07 0.15
CA PHE A 223 -20.42 1.40 0.09
C PHE A 223 -21.00 1.15 1.49
N VAL A 224 -20.22 0.55 2.39
CA VAL A 224 -20.67 0.26 3.76
C VAL A 224 -20.87 1.56 4.56
N TYR A 225 -20.00 2.55 4.36
CA TYR A 225 -20.05 3.79 5.12
C TYR A 225 -21.27 4.66 4.79
N ILE A 226 -21.81 4.58 3.56
CA ILE A 226 -23.09 5.23 3.23
C ILE A 226 -24.24 4.64 4.07
N CYS A 227 -24.30 3.31 4.20
CA CYS A 227 -25.26 2.65 5.07
C CYS A 227 -25.06 3.05 6.55
N GLN A 228 -23.79 3.11 7.01
CA GLN A 228 -23.46 3.57 8.36
C GLN A 228 -23.91 5.02 8.59
N PHE A 229 -23.71 5.91 7.61
CA PHE A 229 -24.17 7.30 7.71
C PHE A 229 -25.70 7.38 7.80
N ALA A 230 -26.43 6.57 7.03
CA ALA A 230 -27.88 6.46 7.17
C ALA A 230 -28.27 6.02 8.59
N VAL A 231 -27.58 5.03 9.17
CA VAL A 231 -27.79 4.61 10.57
C VAL A 231 -27.57 5.78 11.55
N HIS A 232 -26.53 6.60 11.38
CA HIS A 232 -26.33 7.78 12.23
C HIS A 232 -27.48 8.78 12.15
N VAL A 233 -28.02 9.02 10.95
CA VAL A 233 -29.19 9.89 10.76
C VAL A 233 -30.44 9.30 11.43
N LEU A 234 -30.68 8.00 11.28
CA LEU A 234 -31.81 7.31 11.93
C LEU A 234 -31.70 7.35 13.46
N GLN A 235 -30.50 7.18 14.00
CA GLN A 235 -30.24 7.28 15.45
C GLN A 235 -30.46 8.70 15.97
N ALA A 236 -30.01 9.71 15.22
CA ALA A 236 -30.23 11.12 15.56
C ALA A 236 -31.73 11.48 15.51
N ALA A 237 -32.49 10.97 14.53
CA ALA A 237 -33.94 11.15 14.47
C ALA A 237 -34.64 10.50 15.68
N GLY A 238 -34.26 9.27 16.04
CA GLY A 238 -34.78 8.56 17.20
C GLY A 238 -36.23 8.15 17.04
N PHE A 239 -36.53 7.32 16.04
CA PHE A 239 -37.87 6.76 15.87
C PHE A 239 -38.29 5.97 17.12
N GLN A 240 -39.59 6.00 17.42
CA GLN A 240 -40.16 5.27 18.55
C GLN A 240 -39.98 3.76 18.36
N ASN A 241 -39.71 3.02 19.44
CA ASN A 241 -39.48 1.57 19.42
C ASN A 241 -38.26 1.14 18.58
N TRP A 242 -37.33 2.06 18.31
CA TRP A 242 -36.06 1.77 17.64
C TRP A 242 -34.90 1.66 18.63
N GLY A 243 -35.10 1.94 19.92
CA GLY A 243 -34.06 1.84 20.95
C GLY A 243 -32.97 2.90 20.89
N ASN A 244 -33.30 4.09 20.37
CA ASN A 244 -32.39 5.24 20.32
C ASN A 244 -33.06 6.50 20.88
N CYS A 245 -32.33 7.19 21.77
CA CYS A 245 -32.68 8.48 22.35
C CYS A 245 -32.33 9.63 21.38
N GLY A 246 -32.91 9.59 20.17
CA GLY A 246 -32.80 10.70 19.22
C GLY A 246 -33.82 11.82 19.51
N TRP A 247 -33.88 12.81 18.63
CA TRP A 247 -34.68 14.02 18.82
C TRP A 247 -36.15 13.72 19.10
N ILE A 248 -36.81 12.86 18.31
CA ILE A 248 -38.23 12.56 18.48
C ILE A 248 -38.51 11.91 19.85
N SER A 249 -37.73 10.88 20.21
CA SER A 249 -37.81 10.23 21.53
C SER A 249 -37.54 11.20 22.68
N SER A 250 -36.54 12.07 22.55
CA SER A 250 -36.15 13.03 23.61
C SER A 250 -37.19 14.13 23.85
N LEU A 251 -37.85 14.62 22.79
CA LEU A 251 -38.94 15.59 22.90
C LEU A 251 -40.20 14.96 23.50
N THR A 252 -40.48 13.69 23.18
CA THR A 252 -41.50 12.90 23.88
C THR A 252 -41.13 12.75 25.37
N GLY A 253 -39.83 12.54 25.61
CA GLY A 253 -39.14 12.58 26.90
C GLY A 253 -39.58 13.71 27.82
N LEU A 254 -39.35 14.93 27.34
CA LEU A 254 -39.61 16.17 28.08
C LEU A 254 -41.07 16.33 28.52
N ASN A 255 -42.02 15.84 27.72
CA ASN A 255 -43.44 15.94 28.04
C ASN A 255 -43.87 15.01 29.19
N LYS A 256 -43.07 13.99 29.49
CA LYS A 256 -43.35 13.02 30.56
C LYS A 256 -42.51 13.25 31.81
N SER A 257 -41.21 13.49 31.63
CA SER A 257 -40.26 13.75 32.72
C SER A 257 -39.14 14.65 32.22
N ILE A 258 -39.08 15.88 32.74
CA ILE A 258 -38.08 16.88 32.35
C ILE A 258 -36.65 16.36 32.54
N PRO A 259 -36.25 15.78 33.69
CA PRO A 259 -34.89 15.27 33.87
C PRO A 259 -34.48 14.21 32.85
N VAL A 260 -35.38 13.28 32.53
CA VAL A 260 -35.09 12.22 31.55
C VAL A 260 -35.05 12.79 30.14
N GLY A 261 -35.97 13.68 29.78
CA GLY A 261 -35.95 14.37 28.50
C GLY A 261 -34.65 15.15 28.25
N ILE A 262 -34.12 15.86 29.27
CA ILE A 262 -32.82 16.56 29.16
C ILE A 262 -31.68 15.56 28.90
N MET A 263 -31.64 14.46 29.63
CA MET A 263 -30.63 13.40 29.42
C MET A 263 -30.70 12.85 27.99
N MET A 264 -31.92 12.58 27.49
CA MET A 264 -32.14 12.11 26.13
C MET A 264 -31.75 13.16 25.07
N ILE A 265 -31.95 14.46 25.32
CA ILE A 265 -31.52 15.53 24.42
C ILE A 265 -30.00 15.56 24.29
N ILE A 266 -29.27 15.37 25.39
CA ILE A 266 -27.80 15.31 25.36
C ILE A 266 -27.37 14.14 24.46
N ILE A 267 -28.00 12.97 24.58
CA ILE A 267 -27.72 11.81 23.74
C ILE A 267 -28.09 12.08 22.27
N ALA A 268 -29.23 12.72 22.00
CA ALA A 268 -29.64 13.11 20.65
C ALA A 268 -28.63 14.08 20.01
N ALA A 269 -28.08 15.02 20.79
CA ALA A 269 -27.03 15.93 20.34
C ALA A 269 -25.73 15.18 20.02
N LEU A 270 -25.35 14.16 20.80
CA LEU A 270 -24.18 13.32 20.52
C LEU A 270 -24.37 12.48 19.24
N PHE A 271 -25.56 11.93 19.01
CA PHE A 271 -25.87 11.24 17.73
C PHE A 271 -25.85 12.21 16.55
N THR A 272 -26.35 13.43 16.72
CA THR A 272 -26.28 14.48 15.70
C THR A 272 -24.84 14.87 15.40
N ALA A 273 -24.01 15.07 16.43
CA ALA A 273 -22.58 15.32 16.28
C ALA A 273 -21.89 14.17 15.55
N SER A 274 -22.24 12.91 15.86
CA SER A 274 -21.74 11.73 15.15
C SER A 274 -22.08 11.82 13.66
N ALA A 275 -23.33 12.11 13.30
CA ALA A 275 -23.75 12.24 11.90
C ALA A 275 -23.01 13.38 11.17
N VAL A 276 -22.87 14.54 11.80
CA VAL A 276 -22.16 15.70 11.21
C VAL A 276 -20.69 15.38 10.98
N ILE A 277 -19.99 14.84 11.99
CA ILE A 277 -18.58 14.47 11.87
C ILE A 277 -18.42 13.37 10.81
N SER A 278 -19.30 12.37 10.78
CA SER A 278 -19.31 11.33 9.74
C SER A 278 -19.42 11.92 8.33
N LEU A 279 -20.29 12.90 8.12
CA LEU A 279 -20.45 13.54 6.81
C LEU A 279 -19.19 14.32 6.38
N VAL A 280 -18.62 15.11 7.30
CA VAL A 280 -17.37 15.86 7.06
C VAL A 280 -16.25 14.89 6.73
N MET A 281 -16.14 13.81 7.48
CA MET A 281 -15.09 12.81 7.32
C MET A 281 -15.27 11.98 6.05
N PHE A 282 -16.51 11.67 5.66
CA PHE A 282 -16.82 11.06 4.36
C PHE A 282 -16.34 11.94 3.20
N LYS A 283 -16.68 13.24 3.22
CA LYS A 283 -16.23 14.21 2.21
C LYS A 283 -14.70 14.29 2.16
N LYS A 284 -14.05 14.32 3.33
CA LYS A 284 -12.60 14.35 3.44
C LYS A 284 -11.96 13.10 2.83
N VAL A 285 -12.40 11.90 3.22
CA VAL A 285 -11.85 10.63 2.69
C VAL A 285 -12.12 10.48 1.20
N HIS A 286 -13.29 10.88 0.73
CA HIS A 286 -13.60 10.90 -0.70
C HIS A 286 -12.70 11.89 -1.47
N GLY A 287 -12.40 13.06 -0.89
CA GLY A 287 -11.44 14.01 -1.44
C GLY A 287 -10.04 13.40 -1.54
N LEU A 288 -9.58 12.75 -0.47
CA LEU A 288 -8.28 12.04 -0.45
C LEU A 288 -8.24 10.94 -1.52
N TYR A 289 -9.29 10.11 -1.62
CA TYR A 289 -9.40 9.07 -2.64
C TYR A 289 -9.24 9.62 -4.07
N ARG A 290 -9.83 10.78 -4.36
CA ARG A 290 -9.67 11.45 -5.66
C ARG A 290 -8.27 12.00 -5.91
N THR A 291 -7.53 12.38 -4.86
CA THR A 291 -6.15 12.87 -5.00
C THR A 291 -5.12 11.75 -5.14
N THR A 292 -5.40 10.55 -4.63
CA THR A 292 -4.45 9.41 -4.65
C THR A 292 -4.38 8.69 -6.02
N GLY A 293 -5.07 9.19 -7.05
CA GLY A 293 -5.13 8.52 -8.37
C GLY A 293 -5.84 7.16 -8.33
N ALA A 294 -6.55 6.85 -7.23
CA ALA A 294 -7.32 5.62 -7.09
C ALA A 294 -8.56 5.69 -8.00
N SER A 295 -8.70 4.72 -8.90
CA SER A 295 -9.78 4.65 -9.89
C SER A 295 -10.52 3.33 -9.82
N PHE A 296 -11.71 3.27 -10.43
CA PHE A 296 -12.47 2.03 -10.55
C PHE A 296 -11.70 0.96 -11.38
N GLU A 297 -10.98 1.39 -12.42
CA GLU A 297 -10.13 0.50 -13.23
C GLU A 297 -8.98 -0.08 -12.41
N LYS A 298 -8.31 0.73 -11.57
CA LYS A 298 -7.29 0.25 -10.63
C LYS A 298 -7.90 -0.73 -9.62
N ALA A 299 -9.12 -0.48 -9.14
CA ALA A 299 -9.84 -1.41 -8.26
C ALA A 299 -10.19 -2.74 -8.95
N GLN A 300 -10.57 -2.72 -10.24
CA GLN A 300 -10.85 -3.93 -11.02
C GLN A 300 -9.56 -4.73 -11.27
N GLN A 301 -8.44 -4.05 -11.56
CA GLN A 301 -7.14 -4.69 -11.68
C GLN A 301 -6.68 -5.30 -10.34
N GLU A 302 -6.78 -4.56 -9.23
CA GLU A 302 -6.46 -5.08 -7.89
C GLU A 302 -7.33 -6.28 -7.50
N PHE A 303 -8.63 -6.25 -7.84
CA PHE A 303 -9.53 -7.38 -7.59
C PHE A 303 -9.18 -8.58 -8.48
N ALA A 304 -8.96 -8.36 -9.78
CA ALA A 304 -8.59 -9.42 -10.71
C ALA A 304 -7.25 -10.07 -10.33
N THR A 305 -6.24 -9.26 -10.00
CA THR A 305 -4.94 -9.73 -9.50
C THR A 305 -5.07 -10.38 -8.12
N GLY A 306 -5.93 -9.87 -7.24
CA GLY A 306 -6.18 -10.46 -5.91
C GLY A 306 -6.86 -11.83 -5.98
N VAL A 307 -7.82 -11.99 -6.90
CA VAL A 307 -8.48 -13.28 -7.17
C VAL A 307 -7.52 -14.23 -7.89
N MET A 308 -6.73 -13.74 -8.84
CA MET A 308 -5.74 -14.55 -9.56
C MET A 308 -4.52 -14.96 -8.72
N SER A 309 -4.09 -14.15 -7.74
CA SER A 309 -2.94 -14.47 -6.87
C SER A 309 -3.31 -15.37 -5.69
N ASN A 310 -4.60 -15.57 -5.43
CA ASN A 310 -5.06 -16.44 -4.36
C ASN A 310 -4.80 -17.91 -4.71
N LYS A 311 -3.86 -18.55 -4.00
CA LYS A 311 -3.51 -19.97 -4.20
C LYS A 311 -4.73 -20.90 -4.17
N THR A 312 -5.73 -20.62 -3.33
CA THR A 312 -6.95 -21.43 -3.26
C THR A 312 -7.79 -21.29 -4.54
N VAL A 313 -7.87 -20.09 -5.10
CA VAL A 313 -8.58 -19.84 -6.37
C VAL A 313 -7.77 -20.38 -7.54
N GLN A 314 -6.43 -20.25 -7.54
CA GLN A 314 -5.56 -20.88 -8.53
C GLN A 314 -5.71 -22.41 -8.51
N THR A 315 -5.71 -23.03 -7.33
CA THR A 315 -5.90 -24.48 -7.19
C THR A 315 -7.31 -24.90 -7.63
N ALA A 316 -8.35 -24.14 -7.28
CA ALA A 316 -9.72 -24.43 -7.71
C ALA A 316 -9.89 -24.27 -9.23
N ALA A 317 -9.32 -23.22 -9.82
CA ALA A 317 -9.34 -22.97 -11.26
C ALA A 317 -8.50 -24.02 -12.02
N ALA A 318 -7.32 -24.40 -11.51
CA ALA A 318 -6.48 -25.45 -12.08
C ALA A 318 -7.18 -26.82 -12.04
N ASN A 319 -7.87 -27.13 -10.95
CA ASN A 319 -8.66 -28.37 -10.82
C ASN A 319 -9.89 -28.39 -11.73
N ALA A 320 -10.57 -27.25 -11.89
CA ALA A 320 -11.69 -27.13 -12.82
C ALA A 320 -11.22 -27.25 -14.28
N ALA A 321 -10.10 -26.60 -14.64
CA ALA A 321 -9.53 -26.67 -15.97
C ALA A 321 -9.01 -28.08 -16.32
N SER A 322 -8.37 -28.77 -15.36
CA SER A 322 -7.91 -30.15 -15.57
C SER A 322 -9.09 -31.11 -15.73
N THR A 323 -10.17 -30.92 -14.97
CA THR A 323 -11.41 -31.70 -15.10
C THR A 323 -12.04 -31.47 -16.48
N ALA A 324 -12.19 -30.22 -16.91
CA ALA A 324 -12.76 -29.89 -18.22
C ALA A 324 -11.91 -30.41 -19.39
N ALA A 325 -10.58 -30.30 -19.30
CA ALA A 325 -9.66 -30.84 -20.30
C ALA A 325 -9.74 -32.37 -20.38
N THR A 326 -9.84 -33.05 -19.23
CA THR A 326 -10.00 -34.51 -19.18
C THR A 326 -11.34 -34.94 -19.78
N SER A 327 -12.43 -34.21 -19.49
CA SER A 327 -13.75 -34.47 -20.09
C SER A 327 -13.76 -34.22 -21.59
N ALA A 328 -13.11 -33.15 -22.06
CA ALA A 328 -12.99 -32.84 -23.49
C ALA A 328 -12.15 -33.90 -24.24
N ALA A 329 -11.04 -34.34 -23.66
CA ALA A 329 -10.22 -35.42 -24.22
C ALA A 329 -11.01 -36.73 -24.28
N GLN A 330 -11.72 -37.12 -23.21
CA GLN A 330 -12.57 -38.31 -23.20
C GLN A 330 -13.68 -38.28 -24.26
N ASN A 331 -14.26 -37.10 -24.51
CA ASN A 331 -15.27 -36.91 -25.55
C ASN A 331 -14.66 -36.95 -26.97
N ALA A 332 -13.46 -36.39 -27.17
CA ALA A 332 -12.76 -36.46 -28.45
C ALA A 332 -12.34 -37.90 -28.81
N PHE A 333 -11.90 -38.69 -27.82
CA PHE A 333 -11.56 -40.11 -28.03
C PHE A 333 -12.78 -41.00 -28.30
N LYS A 334 -13.97 -40.64 -27.80
CA LYS A 334 -15.23 -41.33 -28.15
C LYS A 334 -15.77 -40.97 -29.53
N GLY A 335 -15.46 -39.79 -30.06
CA GLY A 335 -15.91 -39.35 -31.38
C GLY A 335 -15.22 -40.03 -32.57
N ASN A 336 -14.13 -40.77 -32.33
CA ASN A 336 -13.29 -41.36 -33.39
C ASN A 336 -13.51 -42.88 -33.56
N GLN A 337 -14.60 -43.44 -33.03
CA GLN A 337 -14.98 -44.86 -33.10
C GLN A 337 -16.25 -45.14 -33.94
N ILE A 338 -16.60 -44.26 -34.89
CA ILE A 338 -17.74 -44.50 -35.81
C ILE A 338 -17.22 -44.94 -37.17
#